data_AF-A0A7C1PTU7-F1
#
_entry.id   AF-A0A7C1PTU7-F1
#
_cell.length_a   1.000
_cell.length_b   1.000
_cell.length_c   1.000
_cell.angle_alpha   90.00
_cell.angle_beta   90.00
_cell.angle_gamma   90.00
#
_symmetry.space_group_name_H-M   'P 1'
#
loop_
_entity.id
_entity.type
_entity.pdbx_description
1 polymer ?
#
loop_
_entity_poly.entity_id
_entity_poly.type
_entity_poly.pdbx_seq_one_letter_code
_entity_poly.pdbx_strand_id
1 'polypeptide(L)'
;LVFLSTGYDSPVLYAIRPDGRRDVTNTHVVWMSKKAVPRNASPLVVGDYLYLASDDGQVTCLEARNGREVWSERVGRAFSASPIHAAGRLYFCDEEGVTIVLKAGNTFEELARNRLQERILASPAVDGDALILRTEKAIYRIAETTASRQ
;
A
#
# COMPACT_ATOMS: atom_id res chain seq x y z
N LEU A 1 -15.78 0.97 6.37
CA LEU A 1 -15.19 -0.21 7.04
C LEU A 1 -13.81 0.18 7.53
N VAL A 2 -13.36 -0.40 8.64
CA VAL A 2 -11.97 -0.35 9.10
C VAL A 2 -11.29 -1.62 8.63
N PHE A 3 -10.12 -1.49 8.02
CA PHE A 3 -9.31 -2.61 7.57
C PHE A 3 -8.08 -2.74 8.46
N LEU A 4 -7.81 -3.95 8.93
CA LEU A 4 -6.65 -4.24 9.77
C LEU A 4 -6.03 -5.57 9.40
N SER A 5 -4.70 -5.60 9.34
CA SER A 5 -3.91 -6.82 9.23
C SER A 5 -3.40 -7.16 10.62
N THR A 6 -3.59 -8.40 11.08
CA THR A 6 -3.15 -8.79 12.44
C THR A 6 -1.64 -9.00 12.57
N GLY A 7 -0.88 -9.00 11.47
CA GLY A 7 0.57 -9.20 11.46
C GLY A 7 1.02 -10.60 11.91
N TYR A 8 2.34 -10.86 11.82
CA TYR A 8 3.15 -12.01 12.33
C TYR A 8 2.63 -13.45 12.11
N ASP A 9 3.51 -14.38 11.71
CA ASP A 9 3.32 -15.83 11.42
C ASP A 9 2.13 -16.22 10.51
N SER A 10 0.89 -15.92 10.89
CA SER A 10 -0.34 -16.23 10.17
C SER A 10 -1.24 -14.98 10.07
N PRO A 11 -0.85 -13.98 9.26
CA PRO A 11 -1.57 -12.73 9.21
C PRO A 11 -2.97 -12.90 8.63
N VAL A 12 -3.94 -12.20 9.22
CA VAL A 12 -5.34 -12.16 8.77
C VAL A 12 -5.72 -10.71 8.52
N LEU A 13 -6.33 -10.46 7.37
CA LEU A 13 -6.95 -9.18 7.03
C LEU A 13 -8.41 -9.22 7.45
N TYR A 14 -8.83 -8.25 8.25
CA TYR A 14 -10.23 -8.06 8.64
C TYR A 14 -10.79 -6.79 8.03
N ALA A 15 -12.08 -6.83 7.69
CA ALA A 15 -12.89 -5.67 7.43
C ALA A 15 -14.02 -5.58 8.47
N ILE A 16 -14.02 -4.51 9.25
CA ILE A 16 -14.87 -4.37 10.44
C ILE A 16 -15.71 -3.10 10.32
N ARG A 17 -16.97 -3.14 10.76
CA ARG A 17 -17.77 -1.92 10.92
C ARG A 17 -17.28 -1.13 12.15
N PRO A 18 -17.01 0.19 12.02
CA PRO A 18 -16.37 0.98 13.08
C PRO A 18 -17.28 1.40 14.25
N ASP A 19 -18.57 1.09 14.17
CA ASP A 19 -19.61 1.53 15.11
C ASP A 19 -19.83 0.56 16.28
N GLY A 20 -19.09 -0.55 16.32
CA GLY A 20 -19.15 -1.52 17.40
C GLY A 20 -18.49 -1.05 18.70
N ARG A 21 -18.84 -1.70 19.81
CA ARG A 21 -18.27 -1.44 21.14
C ARG A 21 -17.86 -2.75 21.80
N ARG A 22 -16.77 -2.71 22.59
CA ARG A 22 -16.21 -3.87 23.30
C ARG A 22 -15.74 -4.94 22.32
N ASP A 23 -16.04 -6.22 22.57
CA ASP A 23 -15.76 -7.32 21.65
C ASP A 23 -16.77 -7.31 20.49
N VAL A 24 -16.23 -7.13 19.28
CA VAL A 24 -17.00 -7.01 18.05
C VAL A 24 -16.81 -8.20 17.10
N THR A 25 -16.10 -9.24 17.54
CA THR A 25 -15.64 -10.36 16.69
C THR A 25 -16.78 -11.03 15.93
N ASN A 26 -17.89 -11.33 16.62
CA ASN A 26 -19.03 -12.04 16.04
C ASN A 26 -20.13 -11.09 15.52
N THR A 27 -19.94 -9.78 15.62
CA THR A 27 -21.02 -8.81 15.39
C THR A 27 -20.69 -7.75 14.35
N HIS A 28 -19.43 -7.38 14.13
CA HIS A 28 -19.06 -6.30 13.20
C HIS A 28 -18.00 -6.69 12.17
N VAL A 29 -17.43 -7.89 12.25
CA VAL A 29 -16.59 -8.43 11.16
C VAL A 29 -17.49 -8.70 9.96
N VAL A 30 -17.26 -7.97 8.87
CA VAL A 30 -18.01 -8.13 7.62
C VAL A 30 -17.41 -9.23 6.77
N TRP A 31 -16.09 -9.23 6.67
CA TRP A 31 -15.33 -10.28 5.98
C TRP A 31 -13.90 -10.33 6.53
N MET A 32 -13.23 -11.47 6.28
CA MET A 32 -11.81 -11.64 6.53
C MET A 32 -11.14 -12.36 5.36
N SER A 33 -9.83 -12.21 5.23
CA SER A 33 -8.99 -12.95 4.29
C SER A 33 -7.71 -13.40 4.97
N LYS A 34 -7.23 -14.60 4.62
CA LYS A 34 -5.89 -15.10 4.97
C LYS A 34 -4.95 -15.11 3.76
N LYS A 35 -5.44 -14.71 2.59
CA LYS A 35 -4.69 -14.72 1.33
C LYS A 35 -4.00 -13.37 1.13
N ALA A 36 -2.73 -13.43 0.74
CA ALA A 36 -1.91 -12.26 0.39
C ALA A 36 -1.94 -11.14 1.47
N VAL A 37 -2.05 -11.53 2.74
CA VAL A 37 -2.09 -10.55 3.84
C VAL A 37 -0.66 -10.13 4.17
N PRO A 38 -0.35 -8.83 4.11
CA PRO A 38 0.99 -8.34 4.40
C PRO A 38 1.33 -8.50 5.88
N ARG A 39 2.59 -8.83 6.17
CA ARG A 39 3.08 -8.94 7.55
C ARG A 39 3.36 -7.59 8.20
N ASN A 40 3.91 -6.64 7.42
CA ASN A 40 4.40 -5.35 7.90
C ASN A 40 3.61 -4.18 7.30
N ALA A 41 3.45 -4.17 5.97
CA ALA A 41 2.79 -3.09 5.26
C ALA A 41 1.30 -2.99 5.63
N SER A 42 0.81 -1.76 5.81
CA SER A 42 -0.61 -1.52 6.07
C SER A 42 -1.44 -1.60 4.78
N PRO A 43 -2.69 -2.06 4.85
CA PRO A 43 -3.65 -1.95 3.74
C PRO A 43 -3.91 -0.48 3.37
N LEU A 44 -4.11 -0.20 2.07
CA LEU A 44 -4.48 1.13 1.56
C LEU A 44 -5.82 1.07 0.83
N VAL A 45 -6.80 1.89 1.24
CA VAL A 45 -8.09 2.01 0.56
C VAL A 45 -8.09 3.25 -0.34
N VAL A 46 -8.49 3.08 -1.60
CA VAL A 46 -8.74 4.20 -2.53
C VAL A 46 -10.04 3.91 -3.27
N GLY A 47 -11.05 4.75 -3.01
CA GLY A 47 -12.41 4.52 -3.53
C GLY A 47 -12.98 3.19 -3.03
N ASP A 48 -13.43 2.35 -3.98
CA ASP A 48 -14.01 1.03 -3.69
C ASP A 48 -12.97 -0.09 -3.59
N TYR A 49 -11.69 0.23 -3.75
CA TYR A 49 -10.61 -0.75 -3.82
C TYR A 49 -9.70 -0.70 -2.60
N LEU A 50 -9.22 -1.87 -2.21
CA LEU A 50 -8.24 -2.07 -1.16
C LEU A 50 -6.98 -2.71 -1.75
N TYR A 51 -5.84 -2.11 -1.48
CA TYR A 51 -4.53 -2.53 -1.97
C TYR A 51 -3.68 -3.09 -0.85
N LEU A 52 -3.08 -4.25 -1.10
CA LEU A 52 -2.19 -4.96 -0.20
C LEU A 52 -0.82 -5.14 -0.88
N ALA A 53 0.26 -4.96 -0.13
CA ALA A 53 1.63 -5.14 -0.62
C ALA A 53 2.37 -6.12 0.31
N SER A 54 2.63 -7.33 -0.16
CA SER A 54 3.17 -8.41 0.68
C SER A 54 4.68 -8.53 0.62
N ASP A 55 5.22 -9.22 1.62
CA ASP A 55 6.64 -9.50 1.80
C ASP A 55 7.25 -10.42 0.72
N ASP A 56 6.46 -11.03 -0.16
CA ASP A 56 6.92 -11.77 -1.33
C ASP A 56 6.94 -10.95 -2.64
N GLY A 57 6.60 -9.66 -2.56
CA GLY A 57 6.59 -8.73 -3.69
C GLY A 57 5.32 -8.75 -4.52
N GLN A 58 4.27 -9.39 -4.03
CA GLN A 58 2.93 -9.29 -4.60
C GLN A 58 2.26 -7.97 -4.21
N VAL A 59 1.56 -7.34 -5.16
CA VAL A 59 0.54 -6.32 -4.90
C VAL A 59 -0.80 -6.90 -5.29
N THR A 60 -1.78 -6.83 -4.38
CA THR A 60 -3.13 -7.36 -4.58
C THR A 60 -4.15 -6.25 -4.44
N CYS A 61 -5.11 -6.19 -5.36
CA CYS A 61 -6.27 -5.31 -5.30
C CYS A 61 -7.53 -6.13 -5.01
N LEU A 62 -8.27 -5.71 -4.00
CA LEU A 62 -9.52 -6.31 -3.56
C LEU A 62 -10.66 -5.29 -3.67
N GLU A 63 -11.88 -5.76 -3.89
CA GLU A 63 -13.08 -4.96 -3.58
C GLU A 63 -13.17 -4.73 -2.07
N ALA A 64 -13.11 -3.48 -1.62
CA ALA A 64 -13.09 -3.14 -0.19
C ALA A 64 -14.35 -3.62 0.55
N ARG A 65 -15.50 -3.69 -0.14
CA ARG A 65 -16.78 -4.06 0.46
C ARG A 65 -16.90 -5.54 0.83
N ASN A 66 -16.25 -6.45 0.11
CA ASN A 66 -16.46 -7.90 0.24
C ASN A 66 -15.17 -8.74 0.20
N GLY A 67 -14.00 -8.12 -0.02
CA GLY A 67 -12.71 -8.80 -0.05
C GLY A 67 -12.47 -9.62 -1.32
N ARG A 68 -13.31 -9.50 -2.35
CA ARG A 68 -13.13 -10.22 -3.63
C ARG A 68 -11.89 -9.68 -4.34
N GLU A 69 -11.01 -10.59 -4.73
CA GLU A 69 -9.85 -10.23 -5.56
C GLU A 69 -10.28 -9.68 -6.92
N VAL A 70 -9.67 -8.55 -7.29
CA VAL A 70 -9.84 -7.88 -8.57
C VAL A 70 -8.67 -8.22 -9.48
N TRP A 71 -7.45 -8.06 -8.97
CA TRP A 71 -6.21 -8.46 -9.62
C TRP A 71 -5.11 -8.69 -8.57
N SER A 72 -4.08 -9.45 -8.94
CA SER A 72 -2.90 -9.68 -8.11
C SER A 72 -1.68 -9.85 -9.01
N GLU A 73 -0.65 -9.01 -8.81
CA GLU A 73 0.56 -9.02 -9.63
C GLU A 73 1.84 -8.99 -8.79
N ARG A 74 2.86 -9.73 -9.23
CA ARG A 74 4.18 -9.71 -8.60
C ARG A 74 5.04 -8.65 -9.27
N VAL A 75 5.17 -7.49 -8.63
CA VAL A 75 5.78 -6.30 -9.25
C VAL A 75 7.11 -5.90 -8.61
N GLY A 76 7.43 -6.42 -7.43
CA GLY A 76 8.60 -6.01 -6.67
C GLY A 76 9.25 -7.16 -5.91
N ARG A 77 10.07 -6.78 -4.95
CA ARG A 77 10.56 -7.65 -3.88
C ARG A 77 9.76 -7.40 -2.61
N ALA A 78 10.28 -7.83 -1.47
CA ALA A 78 9.58 -7.66 -0.20
C ALA A 78 9.13 -6.23 0.03
N PHE A 79 7.87 -6.05 0.44
CA PHE A 79 7.33 -4.77 0.87
C PHE A 79 7.25 -4.71 2.40
N SER A 80 8.02 -3.80 3.00
CA SER A 80 7.86 -3.42 4.41
C SER A 80 7.19 -2.04 4.56
N ALA A 81 7.45 -1.14 3.62
CA ALA A 81 6.81 0.16 3.57
C ALA A 81 5.31 0.01 3.23
N SER A 82 4.45 0.77 3.92
CA SER A 82 3.04 0.83 3.55
C SER A 82 2.87 1.67 2.29
N PRO A 83 1.98 1.27 1.37
CA PRO A 83 1.69 2.06 0.18
C PRO A 83 0.97 3.35 0.51
N ILE A 84 1.11 4.35 -0.36
CA ILE A 84 0.38 5.62 -0.27
C ILE A 84 -0.35 5.92 -1.58
N HIS A 85 -1.38 6.76 -1.47
CA HIS A 85 -2.08 7.34 -2.60
C HIS A 85 -1.86 8.85 -2.64
N ALA A 86 -1.33 9.37 -3.73
CA ALA A 86 -1.11 10.79 -3.94
C ALA A 86 -1.27 11.13 -5.42
N ALA A 87 -1.85 12.30 -5.74
CA ALA A 87 -2.03 12.76 -7.12
C ALA A 87 -2.66 11.71 -8.08
N GLY A 88 -3.61 10.90 -7.59
CA GLY A 88 -4.28 9.87 -8.39
C GLY A 88 -3.45 8.60 -8.67
N ARG A 89 -2.28 8.49 -8.04
CA ARG A 89 -1.33 7.38 -8.23
C ARG A 89 -1.09 6.65 -6.92
N LEU A 90 -0.83 5.36 -7.01
CA LEU A 90 -0.43 4.50 -5.91
C LEU A 90 1.10 4.34 -5.94
N TYR A 91 1.73 4.41 -4.77
CA TYR A 91 3.17 4.27 -4.64
C TYR A 91 3.49 3.10 -3.70
N PHE A 92 4.30 2.17 -4.19
CA PHE A 92 4.76 0.99 -3.46
C PHE A 92 6.28 0.98 -3.43
N CYS A 93 6.89 1.06 -2.26
CA CYS A 93 8.35 1.01 -2.10
C CYS A 93 8.77 -0.35 -1.57
N ASP A 94 9.49 -1.12 -2.37
CA ASP A 94 10.07 -2.38 -1.92
C ASP A 94 11.36 -2.15 -1.13
N GLU A 95 11.79 -3.20 -0.41
CA GLU A 95 12.98 -3.14 0.42
C GLU A 95 14.27 -2.95 -0.38
N GLU A 96 14.29 -3.24 -1.68
CA GLU A 96 15.48 -3.01 -2.52
C GLU A 96 15.62 -1.57 -3.00
N GLY A 97 14.74 -0.67 -2.55
CA GLY A 97 14.76 0.73 -2.93
C GLY A 97 14.02 1.03 -4.24
N VAL A 98 13.22 0.09 -4.74
CA VAL A 98 12.38 0.31 -5.93
C VAL A 98 11.04 0.89 -5.51
N THR A 99 10.66 2.00 -6.13
CA THR A 99 9.30 2.55 -6.06
C THR A 99 8.55 2.20 -7.33
N ILE A 100 7.51 1.39 -7.20
CA ILE A 100 6.55 1.05 -8.24
C ILE A 100 5.38 2.02 -8.14
N VAL A 101 5.03 2.65 -9.26
CA VAL A 101 3.93 3.60 -9.34
C VAL A 101 2.82 2.98 -10.18
N LEU A 102 1.66 2.78 -9.58
CA LEU A 102 0.50 2.21 -10.26
C LEU A 102 -0.61 3.24 -10.39
N LYS A 103 -1.46 3.08 -11.39
CA LYS A 103 -2.75 3.78 -11.43
C LYS A 103 -3.71 3.15 -10.42
N ALA A 104 -4.46 3.98 -9.71
CA ALA A 104 -5.54 3.49 -8.85
C ALA A 104 -6.72 3.00 -9.72
N GLY A 105 -7.29 1.85 -9.38
CA GLY A 105 -8.46 1.29 -10.05
C GLY A 105 -8.55 -0.23 -10.04
N ASN A 106 -9.42 -0.76 -10.90
CA ASN A 106 -9.72 -2.18 -11.08
C ASN A 106 -8.88 -2.87 -12.15
N THR A 107 -7.93 -2.18 -12.78
CA THR A 107 -7.02 -2.75 -13.76
C THR A 107 -5.60 -2.52 -13.27
N PHE A 108 -4.76 -3.53 -13.44
CA PHE A 108 -3.33 -3.38 -13.22
C PHE A 108 -2.73 -2.51 -14.32
N GLU A 109 -2.15 -1.36 -13.95
CA GLU A 109 -1.47 -0.44 -14.87
C GLU A 109 -0.28 0.19 -14.15
N GLU A 110 0.94 -0.25 -14.50
CA GLU A 110 2.19 0.35 -14.01
C GLU A 110 2.50 1.62 -14.81
N LEU A 111 2.57 2.74 -14.10
CA LEU A 111 2.80 4.07 -14.67
C LEU A 111 4.30 4.41 -14.70
N ALA A 112 5.05 3.98 -13.69
CA ALA A 112 6.48 4.24 -13.58
C ALA A 112 7.16 3.29 -12.59
N ARG A 113 8.48 3.21 -12.71
CA ARG A 113 9.37 2.48 -11.81
C ARG A 113 10.65 3.26 -11.58
N ASN A 114 10.96 3.52 -10.32
CA ASN A 114 12.11 4.32 -9.92
C ASN A 114 12.96 3.53 -8.93
N ARG A 115 14.29 3.69 -8.97
CA ARG A 115 15.20 3.02 -8.02
C ARG A 115 16.06 4.04 -7.31
N LEU A 116 16.00 4.01 -5.98
CA LEU A 116 17.02 4.57 -5.11
C LEU A 116 17.98 3.43 -4.76
N GLN A 117 19.30 3.64 -4.84
CA GLN A 117 20.31 2.60 -4.61
C GLN A 117 20.52 2.30 -3.11
N GLU A 118 19.44 2.33 -2.33
CA GLU A 118 19.43 2.14 -0.88
C GLU A 118 18.12 1.48 -0.44
N ARG A 119 18.18 0.74 0.68
CA ARG A 119 17.02 0.06 1.26
C ARG A 119 15.94 1.06 1.68
N ILE A 120 14.67 0.74 1.41
CA ILE A 120 13.51 1.50 1.89
C ILE A 120 12.66 0.60 2.78
N LEU A 121 12.49 1.01 4.04
CA LEU A 121 11.59 0.35 4.99
C LEU A 121 10.45 1.25 5.44
N ALA A 122 10.65 2.56 5.36
CA ALA A 122 9.68 3.54 5.79
C ALA A 122 8.64 3.77 4.69
N SER A 123 7.37 3.90 5.10
CA SER A 123 6.31 4.37 4.22
C SER A 123 6.63 5.78 3.69
N PRO A 124 6.42 6.05 2.40
CA PRO A 124 6.53 7.40 1.85
C PRO A 124 5.58 8.37 2.56
N ALA A 125 5.94 9.65 2.59
CA ALA A 125 5.05 10.72 3.03
C ALA A 125 4.86 11.76 1.93
N VAL A 126 3.79 12.54 2.03
CA VAL A 126 3.47 13.63 1.08
C VAL A 126 3.70 14.97 1.78
N ASP A 127 4.44 15.88 1.15
CA ASP A 127 4.66 17.26 1.57
C ASP A 127 4.40 18.21 0.41
N GLY A 128 3.22 18.82 0.37
CA GLY A 128 2.78 19.68 -0.73
C GLY A 128 2.77 18.94 -2.06
N ASP A 129 3.66 19.35 -2.97
CA ASP A 129 3.86 18.78 -4.30
C ASP A 129 4.93 17.66 -4.35
N ALA A 130 5.49 17.31 -3.19
CA ALA A 130 6.60 16.39 -3.09
C ALA A 130 6.26 15.10 -2.35
N LEU A 131 7.01 14.06 -2.70
CA LEU A 131 7.14 12.85 -1.90
C LEU A 131 8.40 12.92 -1.04
N ILE A 132 8.24 12.57 0.23
CA ILE A 132 9.34 12.38 1.17
C ILE A 132 9.60 10.88 1.28
N LEU A 133 10.82 10.46 0.92
CA LEU A 133 11.27 9.07 1.01
C LEU A 133 12.44 8.96 1.98
N ARG A 134 12.28 8.15 3.03
CA ARG A 134 13.35 7.79 3.94
C ARG A 134 13.97 6.46 3.49
N THR A 135 15.20 6.52 3.01
CA THR A 135 16.04 5.33 2.81
C THR A 135 16.79 5.01 4.11
N GLU A 136 17.65 3.99 4.08
CA GLU A 136 18.54 3.68 5.20
C GLU A 136 19.43 4.88 5.59
N LYS A 137 20.03 5.58 4.62
CA LYS A 137 21.05 6.60 4.90
C LYS A 137 20.58 8.04 4.69
N ALA A 138 19.51 8.27 3.93
CA ALA A 138 19.06 9.62 3.59
C ALA A 138 17.54 9.81 3.70
N ILE A 139 17.13 11.08 3.63
CA ILE A 139 15.75 11.50 3.39
C ILE A 139 15.76 12.30 2.08
N TYR A 140 14.96 11.86 1.12
CA TYR A 140 14.80 12.50 -0.18
C TYR A 140 13.49 13.28 -0.21
N ARG A 141 13.51 14.47 -0.81
CA ARG A 141 12.33 15.20 -1.26
C ARG A 141 12.28 15.11 -2.78
N ILE A 142 11.30 14.41 -3.33
CA ILE A 142 11.09 14.22 -4.77
C ILE A 142 9.89 15.04 -5.18
N ALA A 143 10.10 16.06 -6.01
CA ALA A 143 9.05 16.91 -6.58
C ALA A 143 9.27 17.06 -8.08
N GLU A 144 8.23 17.42 -8.83
CA GLU A 144 8.42 17.86 -10.21
C GLU A 144 9.28 19.12 -10.23
N THR A 145 10.34 19.12 -11.03
CA THR A 145 11.09 20.35 -11.30
C THR A 145 10.17 21.27 -12.09
N THR A 146 9.64 22.31 -11.44
CA THR A 146 9.01 23.41 -12.17
C THR A 146 10.13 24.06 -12.98
N ALA A 147 10.23 23.77 -14.27
CA ALA A 147 11.08 24.55 -15.15
C ALA A 147 10.60 26.00 -15.03
N SER A 148 11.42 26.87 -14.47
CA SER A 148 11.18 28.31 -14.50
C SER A 148 11.05 28.70 -15.97
N ARG A 149 9.83 29.03 -16.40
CA ARG A 149 9.65 29.78 -17.65
C ARG A 149 10.42 31.08 -17.46
N GLN A 150 11.52 31.23 -18.20
CA GLN A 150 12.12 32.54 -18.46
C GLN A 150 11.14 33.39 -19.28
#